data_AF-A0A743PBR7-F1
#
_entry.id   AF-A0A743PBR7-F1
#
_cell.length_a   1.000
_cell.length_b   1.000
_cell.length_c   1.000
_cell.angle_alpha   90.00
_cell.angle_beta   90.00
_cell.angle_gamma   90.00
#
_symmetry.space_group_name_H-M   'P 1'
#
loop_
_entity.id
_entity.type
_entity.pdbx_description
1 polymer ?
#
loop_
_entity_poly.entity_id
_entity_poly.type
_entity_poly.pdbx_seq_one_letter_code
_entity_poly.pdbx_strand_id
1 'polypeptide(L)'
;MKTVNRGGWVFYYSTVVLSNLDDNKVGKWIVFFNDINWAKATCTQAITNNIIHTCKHSDNDNGIICFYLNFDDIASHKKLINWLINKNMIQKTKDGKYYNISFKLDEQTLSNQYGKDFKPSIKLSDFIDLKTGIFIR
;
A
#
# COMPACT_ATOMS: atom_id res chain seq x y z
N MET A 1 -11.10 -15.43 -1.71
CA MET A 1 -9.69 -14.99 -1.58
C MET A 1 -8.78 -16.14 -1.96
N LYS A 2 -7.65 -15.85 -2.62
CA LYS A 2 -6.57 -16.81 -2.91
C LYS A 2 -5.26 -16.31 -2.29
N THR A 3 -4.48 -17.23 -1.73
CA THR A 3 -3.14 -16.93 -1.17
C THR A 3 -2.07 -17.74 -1.90
N VAL A 4 -0.91 -17.13 -2.18
CA VAL A 4 0.22 -17.77 -2.86
C VAL A 4 1.51 -17.38 -2.15
N ASN A 5 2.37 -18.34 -1.82
CA ASN A 5 3.72 -18.06 -1.30
C ASN A 5 4.75 -18.28 -2.41
N ARG A 6 5.59 -17.28 -2.68
CA ARG A 6 6.64 -17.35 -3.72
C ARG A 6 7.77 -16.38 -3.43
N GLY A 7 8.99 -16.90 -3.36
CA GLY A 7 10.22 -16.09 -3.32
C GLY A 7 10.34 -15.20 -2.09
N GLY A 8 9.93 -15.69 -0.90
CA GLY A 8 9.96 -14.91 0.33
C GLY A 8 8.83 -13.87 0.44
N TRP A 9 7.76 -14.04 -0.34
CA TRP A 9 6.58 -13.18 -0.32
C TRP A 9 5.30 -14.01 -0.24
N VAL A 10 4.35 -13.55 0.58
CA VAL A 10 3.00 -14.10 0.64
C VAL A 10 2.04 -13.11 -0.03
N PHE A 11 1.41 -13.55 -1.11
CA PHE A 11 0.48 -12.78 -1.93
C PHE A 11 -0.97 -13.14 -1.59
N TYR A 12 -1.84 -12.14 -1.59
CA TYR A 12 -3.26 -12.26 -1.33
C TYR A 12 -4.03 -11.59 -2.46
N TYR A 13 -4.95 -12.35 -3.05
CA TYR A 13 -5.78 -11.92 -4.16
C TYR A 13 -7.25 -12.05 -3.79
N SER A 14 -8.04 -11.02 -4.08
CA SER A 14 -9.49 -11.16 -4.06
C SER A 14 -9.93 -12.10 -5.18
N THR A 15 -10.91 -12.94 -4.89
CA THR A 15 -11.58 -13.78 -5.90
C THR A 15 -12.74 -13.05 -6.58
N VAL A 16 -13.03 -11.82 -6.14
CA VAL A 16 -13.99 -10.90 -6.74
C VAL A 16 -13.22 -9.87 -7.55
N VAL A 17 -13.57 -9.69 -8.82
CA VAL A 17 -12.98 -8.64 -9.67
C VAL A 17 -13.49 -7.29 -9.16
N LEU A 18 -12.60 -6.51 -8.53
CA LEU A 18 -12.91 -5.16 -8.04
C LEU A 18 -12.42 -4.10 -9.03
N SER A 19 -11.29 -4.36 -9.70
CA SER A 19 -10.71 -3.60 -10.81
C SER A 19 -9.56 -4.42 -11.41
N ASN A 20 -9.25 -4.21 -12.68
CA ASN A 20 -8.07 -4.81 -13.31
C ASN A 20 -6.86 -3.91 -13.05
N LEU A 21 -5.77 -4.50 -12.56
CA LEU A 21 -4.47 -3.82 -12.50
C LEU A 21 -3.95 -3.72 -13.94
N ASP A 22 -3.62 -2.50 -14.36
CA ASP A 22 -3.01 -2.22 -15.65
C ASP A 22 -1.50 -2.16 -15.46
N ASP A 23 -0.75 -2.97 -16.20
CA ASP A 23 0.71 -3.07 -16.05
C ASP A 23 1.43 -1.72 -16.22
N ASN A 24 0.85 -0.78 -16.98
CA ASN A 24 1.40 0.56 -17.18
C ASN A 24 0.99 1.57 -16.10
N LYS A 25 0.06 1.19 -15.22
CA LYS A 25 -0.52 2.09 -14.21
C LYS A 25 -0.36 1.58 -12.79
N VAL A 26 -0.11 0.29 -12.63
CA VAL A 26 -0.06 -0.37 -11.34
C VAL A 26 1.15 0.13 -10.55
N GLY A 27 0.91 0.36 -9.28
CA GLY A 27 1.93 0.64 -8.30
C GLY A 27 1.51 0.16 -6.93
N LYS A 28 2.25 0.57 -5.91
CA LYS A 28 2.07 0.11 -4.54
C LYS A 28 2.28 1.19 -3.49
N TRP A 29 1.40 1.20 -2.50
CA TRP A 29 1.69 1.77 -1.18
C TRP A 29 2.42 0.74 -0.34
N ILE A 30 3.43 1.20 0.40
CA ILE A 30 4.26 0.35 1.25
C ILE A 30 4.10 0.80 2.69
N VAL A 31 3.82 -0.16 3.58
CA VAL A 31 3.82 0.04 5.03
C VAL A 31 4.74 -1.00 5.69
N PHE A 32 5.29 -0.66 6.85
CA PHE A 32 6.17 -1.55 7.60
C PHE A 32 5.40 -2.32 8.67
N PHE A 33 5.87 -3.53 8.98
CA PHE A 33 5.38 -4.34 10.08
C PHE A 33 6.55 -4.97 10.85
N ASN A 34 6.30 -5.34 12.10
CA ASN A 34 7.24 -6.02 12.99
C ASN A 34 6.69 -7.32 13.60
N ASP A 35 5.49 -7.72 13.17
CA ASP A 35 4.84 -8.98 13.53
C ASP A 35 4.22 -9.60 12.26
N ILE A 36 4.72 -10.76 11.86
CA ILE A 36 4.23 -11.50 10.69
C ILE A 36 2.77 -11.94 10.83
N ASN A 37 2.30 -12.26 12.04
CA ASN A 37 0.92 -12.66 12.25
C ASN A 37 -0.02 -11.46 12.07
N TRP A 38 0.40 -10.30 12.55
CA TRP A 38 -0.29 -9.05 12.25
C TRP A 38 -0.31 -8.73 10.75
N ALA A 39 0.79 -8.97 10.02
CA ALA A 39 0.84 -8.78 8.58
C ALA A 39 -0.13 -9.70 7.83
N LYS A 40 -0.15 -11.00 8.18
CA LYS A 40 -1.10 -11.99 7.63
C LYS A 40 -2.56 -11.59 7.86
N ALA A 41 -2.88 -11.18 9.09
CA ALA A 41 -4.23 -10.73 9.45
C ALA A 41 -4.62 -9.45 8.69
N THR A 42 -3.69 -8.50 8.58
CA THR A 42 -3.87 -7.24 7.86
C THR A 42 -4.16 -7.47 6.37
N CYS A 43 -3.35 -8.28 5.69
CA CYS A 43 -3.57 -8.64 4.30
C CYS A 43 -4.91 -9.35 4.08
N THR A 44 -5.24 -10.31 4.95
CA THR A 44 -6.53 -11.01 4.89
C THR A 44 -7.70 -10.03 5.03
N GLN A 45 -7.67 -9.16 6.03
CA GLN A 45 -8.72 -8.15 6.24
C GLN A 45 -8.84 -7.16 5.08
N ALA A 46 -7.72 -6.74 4.48
CA ALA A 46 -7.72 -5.83 3.35
C ALA A 46 -8.48 -6.44 2.15
N ILE A 47 -8.30 -7.74 1.90
CA ILE A 47 -9.01 -8.46 0.84
C ILE A 47 -10.47 -8.72 1.22
N THR A 48 -10.73 -9.28 2.41
CA THR A 48 -12.10 -9.68 2.81
C THR A 48 -13.04 -8.49 2.94
N ASN A 49 -12.52 -7.33 3.36
CA ASN A 49 -13.31 -6.11 3.51
C ASN A 49 -13.33 -5.27 2.22
N ASN A 50 -12.87 -5.83 1.10
CA ASN A 50 -12.81 -5.19 -0.21
C ASN A 50 -12.05 -3.86 -0.20
N ILE A 51 -11.05 -3.69 0.66
CA ILE A 51 -10.23 -2.47 0.71
C ILE A 51 -9.31 -2.40 -0.51
N ILE A 52 -8.76 -3.54 -0.91
CA ILE A 52 -7.85 -3.68 -2.05
C ILE A 52 -8.13 -5.00 -2.77
N HIS A 53 -7.75 -5.10 -4.04
CA HIS A 53 -7.86 -6.35 -4.80
C HIS A 53 -6.64 -7.27 -4.61
N THR A 54 -5.45 -6.69 -4.50
CA THR A 54 -4.19 -7.43 -4.36
C THR A 54 -3.28 -6.77 -3.34
N CYS A 55 -2.71 -7.57 -2.45
CA CYS A 55 -1.61 -7.14 -1.59
C CYS A 55 -0.63 -8.29 -1.34
N LYS A 56 0.55 -7.97 -0.83
CA LYS A 56 1.52 -8.98 -0.37
C LYS A 56 2.30 -8.48 0.83
N HIS A 57 2.83 -9.40 1.62
CA HIS A 57 3.82 -9.09 2.65
C HIS A 57 5.08 -9.94 2.47
N SER A 58 6.21 -9.47 2.97
CA SER A 58 7.43 -10.29 3.08
C SER A 58 7.21 -11.43 4.05
N ASP A 59 7.74 -12.61 3.76
CA ASP A 59 7.63 -13.82 4.60
C ASP A 59 8.77 -13.85 5.63
N ASN A 60 8.72 -12.92 6.58
CA ASN A 60 9.69 -12.74 7.66
C ASN A 60 9.00 -12.08 8.87
N ASP A 61 9.59 -12.18 10.07
CA ASP A 61 9.02 -11.67 11.32
C ASP A 61 8.75 -10.17 11.28
N ASN A 62 9.58 -9.42 10.55
CA ASN A 62 9.39 -8.01 10.23
C ASN A 62 9.55 -7.78 8.72
N GLY A 63 9.06 -6.64 8.24
CA GLY A 63 9.26 -6.23 6.86
C GLY A 63 8.20 -5.28 6.35
N ILE A 64 7.71 -5.52 5.13
CA ILE A 64 6.77 -4.62 4.47
C ILE A 64 5.53 -5.32 3.92
N ILE A 65 4.42 -4.59 3.92
CA ILE A 65 3.21 -4.91 3.17
C ILE A 65 3.10 -3.96 1.99
N CYS A 66 2.85 -4.51 0.80
CA CYS A 66 2.58 -3.76 -0.43
C CYS A 66 1.10 -3.90 -0.80
N PHE A 67 0.41 -2.76 -0.96
CA PHE A 67 -0.98 -2.69 -1.42
C PHE A 67 -1.03 -2.16 -2.84
N TYR A 68 -1.56 -2.95 -3.78
CA TYR A 68 -1.49 -2.67 -5.21
C TYR A 68 -2.79 -2.09 -5.77
N LEU A 69 -2.65 -1.03 -6.58
CA LEU A 69 -3.74 -0.37 -7.30
C LEU A 69 -3.17 0.41 -8.49
N ASN A 70 -4.02 0.94 -9.36
CA ASN A 70 -3.60 1.83 -10.45
C ASN A 70 -3.40 3.26 -9.93
N PHE A 71 -2.44 4.01 -10.47
CA PHE A 71 -2.15 5.37 -10.00
C PHE A 71 -3.32 6.35 -10.23
N ASP A 72 -4.14 6.11 -11.25
CA ASP A 72 -5.26 6.96 -11.65
C ASP A 72 -6.58 6.61 -10.94
N ASP A 73 -6.63 5.52 -10.17
CA ASP A 73 -7.81 5.13 -9.37
C ASP A 73 -7.85 5.88 -8.03
N ILE A 74 -8.12 7.18 -8.11
CA ILE A 74 -8.14 8.10 -6.96
C ILE A 74 -9.13 7.64 -5.86
N ALA A 75 -10.25 7.02 -6.24
CA ALA A 75 -11.23 6.52 -5.30
C ALA A 75 -10.66 5.37 -4.44
N SER A 76 -9.98 4.41 -5.08
CA SER A 76 -9.30 3.32 -4.36
C SER A 76 -8.13 3.82 -3.51
N HIS A 77 -7.38 4.83 -3.98
CA HIS A 77 -6.34 5.48 -3.15
C HIS A 77 -6.93 6.07 -1.88
N LYS A 78 -7.99 6.87 -1.98
CA LYS A 78 -8.67 7.46 -0.82
C LYS A 78 -9.22 6.39 0.13
N LYS A 79 -9.85 5.34 -0.40
CA LYS A 79 -10.37 4.21 0.40
C LYS A 79 -9.26 3.52 1.19
N LEU A 80 -8.16 3.17 0.52
CA LEU A 80 -7.02 2.52 1.16
C LEU A 80 -6.36 3.44 2.19
N ILE A 81 -6.08 4.70 1.85
CA ILE A 81 -5.44 5.67 2.77
C ILE A 81 -6.29 5.86 4.03
N ASN A 82 -7.61 6.04 3.89
CA ASN A 82 -8.51 6.16 5.03
C ASN A 82 -8.42 4.91 5.94
N TRP A 83 -8.40 3.72 5.35
CA TRP A 83 -8.27 2.47 6.10
C TRP A 83 -6.93 2.35 6.83
N LEU A 84 -5.82 2.74 6.17
CA LEU A 84 -4.48 2.74 6.76
C LEU A 84 -4.37 3.73 7.93
N ILE A 85 -4.95 4.93 7.80
CA ILE A 85 -5.01 5.93 8.88
C ILE A 85 -5.80 5.40 10.07
N ASN A 86 -7.00 4.86 9.82
CA ASN A 86 -7.87 4.34 10.89
C ASN A 86 -7.26 3.14 11.63
N LYS A 87 -6.40 2.37 10.96
CA LYS A 87 -5.62 1.28 11.57
C LYS A 87 -4.27 1.72 12.16
N ASN A 88 -3.94 3.01 12.10
CA ASN A 88 -2.65 3.56 12.55
C ASN A 88 -1.43 2.90 11.88
N MET A 89 -1.54 2.58 10.59
CA MET A 89 -0.51 1.87 9.81
C MET A 89 0.50 2.78 9.14
N ILE A 90 0.19 4.08 9.01
CA ILE A 90 1.10 5.07 8.48
C ILE A 90 1.89 5.65 9.66
N GLN A 91 3.20 5.46 9.63
CA GLN A 91 4.09 5.96 10.67
C GLN A 91 3.95 7.49 10.82
N LYS A 92 4.15 7.95 12.05
CA LYS A 92 4.20 9.37 12.40
C LYS A 92 5.59 9.74 12.88
N THR A 93 5.98 10.97 12.62
CA THR A 93 7.14 11.62 13.23
C THR A 93 6.91 11.85 14.72
N LYS A 94 7.97 12.24 15.45
CA LYS A 94 7.89 12.52 16.90
C LYS A 94 6.88 13.62 17.26
N ASP A 95 6.67 14.60 16.38
CA ASP A 95 5.68 15.68 16.50
C ASP A 95 4.27 15.28 16.04
N GLY A 96 4.03 14.00 15.73
CA GLY A 96 2.71 13.45 15.41
C GLY A 96 2.26 13.62 13.95
N LYS A 97 3.10 14.19 13.08
CA LYS A 97 2.83 14.34 11.65
C LYS A 97 3.03 13.00 10.92
N TYR A 98 2.14 12.65 9.98
CA TYR A 98 2.32 11.48 9.13
C TYR A 98 3.57 11.63 8.25
N TYR A 99 4.35 10.55 8.12
CA TYR A 99 5.41 10.50 7.11
C TYR A 99 4.81 10.60 5.71
N ASN A 100 5.41 11.42 4.84
CA ASN A 100 4.95 11.62 3.47
C ASN A 100 5.37 10.45 2.57
N ILE A 101 4.83 9.26 2.83
CA ILE A 101 5.09 8.06 2.03
C ILE A 101 4.70 8.29 0.57
N SER A 102 5.36 7.58 -0.34
CA SER A 102 5.15 7.72 -1.77
C SER A 102 4.54 6.44 -2.34
N PHE A 103 3.66 6.61 -3.32
CA PHE A 103 3.19 5.52 -4.16
C PHE A 103 4.28 5.19 -5.18
N LYS A 104 4.64 3.92 -5.32
CA LYS A 104 5.71 3.47 -6.23
C LYS A 104 5.13 2.70 -7.40
N LEU A 105 5.33 3.19 -8.63
CA LEU A 105 4.92 2.45 -9.83
C LEU A 105 5.76 1.18 -10.00
N ASP A 106 5.14 0.13 -10.51
CA ASP A 106 5.83 -1.13 -10.75
C ASP A 106 6.80 -1.01 -11.92
N GLU A 107 6.48 -0.27 -12.98
CA GLU A 107 7.41 0.03 -14.09
C GLU A 107 8.72 0.67 -13.59
N GLN A 108 8.63 1.61 -12.63
CA GLN A 108 9.80 2.22 -11.99
C GLN A 108 10.59 1.19 -11.16
N THR A 109 9.88 0.27 -10.50
CA THR A 109 10.48 -0.83 -9.73
C THR A 109 11.22 -1.81 -10.66
N LEU A 110 10.63 -2.16 -11.80
CA LEU A 110 11.21 -3.04 -12.83
C LEU A 110 12.42 -2.39 -13.51
N SER A 111 12.41 -1.07 -13.64
CA SER A 111 13.53 -0.27 -14.16
C SER A 111 14.64 -0.02 -13.13
N ASN A 112 14.58 -0.65 -11.93
CA ASN A 112 15.50 -0.44 -10.81
C ASN A 112 15.66 1.03 -10.36
N GLN A 113 14.63 1.86 -10.56
CA GLN A 113 14.66 3.27 -10.14
C GLN A 113 14.36 3.38 -8.64
N TYR A 114 15.42 3.41 -7.84
CA TYR A 114 15.37 3.60 -6.39
C TYR A 114 16.15 4.85 -5.97
N GLY A 115 15.91 5.36 -4.76
CA GLY A 115 16.70 6.47 -4.20
C GLY A 115 16.51 7.79 -4.96
N LYS A 116 17.59 8.37 -5.50
CA LYS A 116 17.58 9.68 -6.17
C LYS A 116 16.89 9.67 -7.53
N ASP A 117 16.85 8.52 -8.19
CA ASP A 117 16.26 8.36 -9.53
C ASP A 117 14.74 8.09 -9.46
N PHE A 118 14.23 7.82 -8.26
CA PHE A 118 12.81 7.67 -8.01
C PHE A 118 12.12 9.05 -8.02
N LYS A 119 11.31 9.29 -9.05
CA LYS A 119 10.41 10.45 -9.12
C LYS A 119 8.97 10.01 -8.79
N PRO A 120 8.52 10.19 -7.54
CA PRO A 120 7.13 9.88 -7.19
C PRO A 120 6.19 10.87 -7.87
N SER A 121 5.23 10.34 -8.63
CA SER A 121 4.10 11.13 -9.14
C SER A 121 3.00 11.34 -8.10
N ILE A 122 2.95 10.49 -7.07
CA ILE A 122 1.91 10.49 -6.04
C ILE A 122 2.52 10.27 -4.65
N LYS A 123 2.12 11.12 -3.70
CA LYS A 123 2.51 11.09 -2.29
C LYS A 123 1.30 11.20 -1.38
N LEU A 124 1.46 10.83 -0.12
CA LEU A 124 0.40 10.93 0.88
C LEU A 124 -0.11 12.38 1.05
N SER A 125 0.79 13.36 0.95
CA SER A 125 0.46 14.80 0.98
C SER A 125 -0.49 15.25 -0.13
N ASP A 126 -0.61 14.48 -1.21
CA ASP A 126 -1.51 14.80 -2.31
C ASP A 126 -2.95 14.38 -2.00
N PHE A 127 -3.17 13.62 -0.91
CA PHE A 127 -4.49 13.17 -0.47
C PHE A 127 -4.90 13.77 0.87
N ILE A 128 -3.97 13.97 1.81
CA ILE A 128 -4.29 14.41 3.17
C ILE A 128 -3.36 15.53 3.64
N ASP A 129 -3.87 16.35 4.55
CA ASP A 129 -3.00 17.18 5.38
C ASP A 129 -2.24 16.26 6.36
N LEU A 130 -0.92 16.28 6.28
CA LEU A 130 -0.08 15.34 7.03
C LEU A 130 -0.09 15.59 8.54
N LYS A 131 -0.57 16.73 9.04
CA LYS A 131 -0.66 16.99 10.49
C LYS A 131 -1.97 16.46 11.06
N THR A 132 -3.07 16.65 10.34
CA THR A 132 -4.42 16.34 10.81
C THR A 132 -4.90 14.96 10.34
N GLY A 133 -4.36 14.45 9.24
CA GLY A 133 -4.85 13.23 8.57
C GLY A 133 -6.15 13.44 7.80
N ILE A 134 -6.64 14.67 7.70
CA ILE A 134 -7.88 15.01 7.00
C ILE A 134 -7.60 15.09 5.50
N PHE A 135 -8.50 14.53 4.67
CA PHE A 135 -8.39 14.61 3.22
C PHE A 135 -8.44 16.06 2.73
N ILE A 136 -7.51 16.42 1.85
CA ILE A 136 -7.54 17.71 1.16
C ILE A 136 -8.60 17.69 0.06
N ARG A 137 -9.23 18.84 -0.17
CA ARG A 137 -10.26 19.03 -1.21
C ARG A 137 -9.64 19.25 -2.57
#